data_AF-A0A150U9X4-F1
#
_entry.id   AF-A0A150U9X4-F1
#
_cell.length_a   1.000
_cell.length_b   1.000
_cell.length_c   1.000
_cell.angle_alpha   90.00
_cell.angle_beta   90.00
_cell.angle_gamma   90.00
#
_symmetry.space_group_name_H-M   'P 1'
#
loop_
_entity.id
_entity.type
_entity.pdbx_description
1 polymer ?
#
loop_
_entity_poly.entity_id
_entity_poly.type
_entity_poly.pdbx_seq_one_letter_code
_entity_poly.pdbx_strand_id
1 'polypeptide(L)'
;MRWGINLRGDLAKLDDAEIASRYETLISEMETKHKVAYQVGKFSARGLLHARIFYWVQAVVFGVFGGLSGGDSRAMSPSGIELYLLGCELADIRDEIERRVRRRKTVTAAP
;
A
#
# COMPACT_ATOMS: atom_id res chain seq x y z
N MET A 1 -17.14 -3.32 4.99
CA MET A 1 -16.48 -4.62 5.24
C MET A 1 -15.48 -4.83 4.11
N ARG A 2 -14.19 -5.01 4.39
CA ARG A 2 -13.17 -5.20 3.35
C ARG A 2 -12.91 -6.68 3.15
N TRP A 3 -13.21 -7.17 1.96
CA TRP A 3 -13.04 -8.56 1.51
C TRP A 3 -11.62 -8.83 1.01
N GLY A 4 -10.60 -8.38 1.76
CA GLY A 4 -9.22 -8.61 1.39
C GLY A 4 -8.50 -9.36 2.49
N ILE A 5 -7.93 -10.51 2.16
CA ILE A 5 -7.07 -11.25 3.07
C ILE A 5 -5.75 -10.47 3.13
N ASN A 6 -5.48 -9.85 4.28
CA ASN A 6 -4.18 -9.24 4.52
C ASN A 6 -3.18 -10.36 4.81
N LEU A 7 -2.39 -10.71 3.81
CA LEU A 7 -1.36 -11.75 3.92
C LEU A 7 -0.06 -11.21 4.52
N ARG A 8 0.02 -9.90 4.82
CA ARG A 8 1.09 -9.33 5.66
C ARG A 8 0.83 -9.61 7.14
N GLY A 9 0.77 -10.90 7.49
CA GLY A 9 0.85 -11.34 8.89
C GLY A 9 2.08 -10.80 9.61
N ASP A 10 3.13 -10.43 8.86
CA ASP A 10 4.32 -9.77 9.40
C ASP A 10 4.06 -8.34 9.92
N LEU A 11 3.14 -7.57 9.33
CA LEU A 11 2.75 -6.27 9.90
C LEU A 11 2.03 -6.41 11.24
N ALA A 12 1.33 -7.53 11.45
CA ALA A 12 0.69 -7.81 12.73
C ALA A 12 1.69 -8.18 13.84
N LYS A 13 2.92 -8.58 13.47
CA LYS A 13 4.01 -8.89 14.42
C LYS A 13 4.80 -7.65 14.85
N LEU A 14 4.78 -6.59 14.05
CA LEU A 14 5.48 -5.35 14.37
C LEU A 14 4.84 -4.63 15.55
N ASP A 15 5.65 -4.03 16.41
CA ASP A 15 5.15 -3.16 17.46
C ASP A 15 4.62 -1.81 16.90
N ASP A 16 3.97 -1.00 17.74
CA ASP A 16 3.40 0.27 17.27
C ASP A 16 4.47 1.31 16.88
N ALA A 17 5.65 1.27 17.51
CA ALA A 17 6.77 2.16 17.19
C ALA A 17 7.45 1.75 15.88
N GLU A 18 7.62 0.45 15.63
CA GLU A 18 8.12 -0.12 14.39
C GLU A 18 7.18 0.19 13.22
N ILE A 19 5.87 0.08 13.43
CA ILE A 19 4.88 0.47 12.42
C ILE A 19 4.95 1.97 12.11
N ALA A 20 5.05 2.81 13.13
CA ALA A 20 5.18 4.26 12.94
C ALA A 20 6.48 4.61 12.19
N SER A 21 7.61 4.05 12.60
CA SER A 21 8.91 4.23 11.93
C SER A 21 8.87 3.76 10.47
N ARG A 22 8.24 2.62 10.21
CA ARG A 22 8.07 2.09 8.85
C ARG A 22 7.20 3.00 8.00
N TYR A 23 6.12 3.53 8.56
CA TYR A 23 5.23 4.49 7.89
C TYR A 23 5.98 5.77 7.50
N GLU A 24 6.74 6.35 8.44
CA GLU A 24 7.55 7.55 8.21
C GLU A 24 8.59 7.34 7.12
N THR A 25 9.28 6.19 7.15
CA THR A 25 10.27 5.81 6.14
C THR A 25 9.63 5.76 4.75
N LEU A 26 8.47 5.13 4.61
CA LEU A 26 7.78 5.01 3.32
C LEU A 26 7.21 6.33 2.83
N ILE A 27 6.73 7.21 3.71
CA ILE A 27 6.34 8.57 3.34
C ILE A 27 7.56 9.34 2.81
N SER A 28 8.68 9.27 3.51
CA SER A 28 9.92 9.94 3.09
C SER A 28 10.39 9.43 1.73
N GLU A 29 10.35 8.12 1.49
CA GLU A 29 10.65 7.52 0.19
C GLU A 29 9.67 8.00 -0.90
N MET A 30 8.38 8.13 -0.59
CA MET A 30 7.38 8.64 -1.53
C MET A 30 7.60 10.10 -1.89
N GLU A 31 7.89 10.93 -0.89
CA GLU A 31 8.09 12.37 -1.06
C GLU A 31 9.35 12.66 -1.87
N THR A 32 10.42 11.91 -1.61
CA THR A 32 11.71 12.07 -2.30
C THR A 32 11.66 11.54 -3.74
N LYS A 33 11.08 10.37 -3.98
CA LYS A 33 11.09 9.72 -5.30
C LYS A 33 9.91 10.11 -6.19
N HIS A 34 8.76 10.43 -5.59
CA HIS A 34 7.49 10.57 -6.30
C HIS A 34 6.64 11.74 -5.80
N LYS A 35 7.29 12.89 -5.56
CA LYS A 35 6.69 14.14 -5.04
C LYS A 35 5.35 14.52 -5.67
N VAL A 36 5.25 14.47 -7.00
CA VAL A 36 4.02 14.83 -7.73
C VAL A 36 2.88 13.85 -7.43
N ALA A 37 3.18 12.54 -7.40
CA ALA A 37 2.18 11.54 -7.09
C ALA A 37 1.70 11.65 -5.64
N TYR A 38 2.61 11.95 -4.70
CA TYR A 38 2.28 12.21 -3.30
C TYR A 38 1.28 13.36 -3.16
N GLN A 39 1.53 14.48 -3.85
CA GLN A 39 0.65 15.66 -3.83
C GLN A 39 -0.73 15.39 -4.44
N VAL A 40 -0.82 14.53 -5.46
CA VAL A 40 -2.08 14.24 -6.17
C VAL A 40 -2.91 13.18 -5.43
N GLY A 41 -2.35 12.46 -4.45
CA GLY A 41 -3.09 11.53 -3.58
C GLY A 41 -3.71 10.33 -4.30
N LYS A 42 -3.34 10.07 -5.57
CA LYS A 42 -3.86 8.95 -6.36
C LYS A 42 -3.05 7.67 -6.12
N PHE A 43 -3.47 6.86 -5.15
CA PHE A 43 -2.73 5.63 -4.79
C PHE A 43 -3.55 4.33 -4.71
N SER A 44 -4.81 4.31 -5.17
CA SER A 44 -5.66 3.11 -4.97
C SER A 44 -6.11 2.48 -6.28
N ALA A 45 -5.26 1.62 -6.83
CA ALA A 45 -5.70 0.49 -7.65
C ALA A 45 -5.34 -0.82 -6.89
N ARG A 46 -5.90 -0.99 -5.69
CA ARG A 46 -5.61 -2.18 -4.86
C ARG A 46 -6.40 -3.38 -5.38
N GLY A 47 -5.72 -4.52 -5.54
CA GLY A 47 -6.37 -5.81 -5.74
C GLY A 47 -6.96 -6.39 -4.45
N LEU A 48 -7.63 -7.53 -4.57
CA LEU A 48 -8.26 -8.25 -3.45
C LEU A 48 -7.25 -8.94 -2.52
N LEU A 49 -6.02 -9.17 -2.99
CA LEU A 49 -4.96 -9.85 -2.24
C LEU A 49 -3.87 -8.86 -1.83
N HIS A 50 -3.71 -8.67 -0.52
CA HIS A 50 -2.73 -7.72 0.01
C HIS A 50 -1.43 -8.45 0.39
N ALA A 51 -0.55 -8.63 -0.60
CA ALA A 51 0.84 -9.03 -0.37
C ALA A 51 1.74 -8.42 -1.44
N ARG A 52 3.01 -8.18 -1.10
CA ARG A 52 4.00 -7.59 -2.01
C ARG A 52 4.16 -8.38 -3.31
N ILE A 53 4.13 -9.71 -3.23
CA ILE A 53 4.21 -10.60 -4.40
C ILE A 53 2.97 -10.42 -5.28
N PHE A 54 1.77 -10.34 -4.70
CA PHE A 54 0.54 -10.13 -5.46
C PHE A 54 0.50 -8.76 -6.12
N TYR A 55 0.97 -7.71 -5.45
CA TYR A 55 1.09 -6.39 -6.07
C TYR A 55 2.09 -6.39 -7.22
N TRP A 56 3.20 -7.12 -7.09
CA TRP A 56 4.16 -7.26 -8.18
C TRP A 56 3.56 -7.99 -9.38
N VAL A 57 2.89 -9.13 -9.15
CA VAL A 57 2.19 -9.88 -10.21
C VAL A 57 1.10 -9.01 -10.84
N GLN A 58 0.32 -8.28 -10.04
CA GLN A 58 -0.74 -7.41 -10.51
C GLN A 58 -0.19 -6.22 -11.33
N ALA A 59 0.92 -5.62 -10.89
CA ALA A 59 1.61 -4.57 -11.64
C ALA A 59 2.16 -5.09 -12.98
N VAL A 60 2.69 -6.32 -13.02
CA VAL A 60 3.14 -6.96 -14.25
C VAL A 60 1.97 -7.27 -15.17
N VAL A 61 0.89 -7.87 -14.65
CA VAL A 61 -0.30 -8.23 -15.44
C VAL A 61 -0.98 -6.99 -16.00
N PHE A 62 -1.27 -5.98 -15.18
CA PHE A 62 -1.85 -4.73 -15.65
C PHE A 62 -0.91 -3.94 -16.55
N GLY A 63 0.40 -3.99 -16.28
CA GLY A 63 1.41 -3.40 -17.15
C GLY A 63 1.36 -4.02 -18.54
N VAL A 64 1.49 -5.35 -18.63
CA VAL A 64 1.49 -6.09 -19.91
C VAL A 64 0.16 -5.91 -20.66
N PHE A 65 -0.99 -6.04 -19.98
CA PHE A 65 -2.29 -5.82 -20.61
C PHE A 65 -2.53 -4.36 -21.00
N GLY A 66 -2.05 -3.41 -20.20
CA GLY A 66 -2.12 -1.97 -20.49
C GLY A 66 -1.25 -1.59 -21.69
N GLY A 67 -0.03 -2.12 -21.79
CA GLY A 67 0.87 -1.89 -22.92
C GLY A 67 0.35 -2.50 -24.23
N LEU A 68 -0.28 -3.67 -24.17
CA LEU A 68 -0.89 -4.31 -25.35
C LEU A 68 -2.17 -3.63 -25.84
N SER A 69 -2.88 -2.91 -24.96
CA SER A 69 -4.13 -2.19 -25.30
C SER A 69 -3.92 -0.73 -25.74
N GLY A 70 -2.66 -0.31 -25.96
CA GLY A 70 -2.33 1.07 -26.33
C GLY A 70 -2.37 2.05 -25.14
N GLY A 71 -2.40 1.54 -23.90
CA GLY A 71 -2.32 2.34 -22.69
C GLY A 71 -0.93 2.97 -22.49
N ASP A 72 -0.90 4.07 -21.73
CA ASP A 72 0.30 4.86 -21.45
C ASP A 72 1.40 3.98 -20.85
N SER A 73 2.45 3.71 -21.63
CA SER A 73 3.58 2.84 -21.28
C SER A 73 4.37 3.31 -20.05
N ARG A 74 4.09 4.53 -19.56
CA ARG A 74 4.57 5.03 -18.27
C ARG A 74 4.09 4.20 -17.08
N ALA A 75 2.93 3.53 -17.18
CA ALA A 75 2.46 2.61 -16.14
C ALA A 75 3.34 1.34 -16.02
N MET A 76 4.08 0.97 -17.07
CA MET A 76 5.07 -0.11 -17.06
C MET A 76 6.50 0.36 -16.75
N SER A 77 6.72 1.67 -16.57
CA SER A 77 8.05 2.16 -16.21
C SER A 77 8.46 1.62 -14.83
N PRO A 78 9.76 1.33 -14.59
CA PRO A 78 10.23 0.90 -13.28
C PRO A 78 9.78 1.82 -12.15
N SER A 79 9.72 3.13 -12.41
CA SER A 79 9.22 4.15 -11.48
C SER A 79 7.71 4.09 -11.26
N GLY A 80 6.91 3.71 -12.25
CA GLY A 80 5.46 3.51 -12.10
C GLY A 80 5.11 2.29 -11.25
N ILE A 81 5.85 1.19 -11.44
CA ILE A 81 5.70 -0.03 -10.62
C ILE A 81 6.14 0.23 -9.18
N GLU A 82 7.27 0.91 -8.98
CA GLU A 82 7.76 1.30 -7.65
C GLU A 82 6.73 2.19 -6.92
N LEU A 83 6.19 3.20 -7.62
CA LEU A 83 5.14 4.06 -7.09
C LEU A 83 3.88 3.28 -6.67
N TYR A 84 3.46 2.32 -7.50
CA TYR A 84 2.31 1.47 -7.23
C TYR A 84 2.53 0.60 -5.98
N LEU A 85 3.68 -0.06 -5.90
CA LEU A 85 4.05 -0.91 -4.76
C LEU A 85 4.12 -0.11 -3.46
N LEU A 86 4.76 1.07 -3.52
CA LEU A 86 4.93 1.94 -2.37
C LEU A 86 3.59 2.51 -1.90
N GLY A 87 2.73 2.90 -2.84
CA GLY A 87 1.36 3.32 -2.56
C GLY A 87 0.53 2.23 -1.89
N CYS A 88 0.63 0.98 -2.36
CA CYS A 88 -0.05 -0.18 -1.76
C CYS A 88 0.50 -0.54 -0.37
N GLU A 89 1.81 -0.40 -0.14
CA GLU A 89 2.42 -0.67 1.16
C GLU A 89 2.03 0.37 2.23
N LEU A 90 2.05 1.66 1.89
CA LEU A 90 1.57 2.73 2.78
C LEU A 90 0.10 2.55 3.16
N ALA A 91 -0.68 2.18 2.17
CA ALA A 91 -2.08 1.81 2.29
C ALA A 91 -2.30 0.69 3.33
N ASP A 92 -1.53 -0.39 3.25
CA ASP A 92 -1.62 -1.53 4.17
C ASP A 92 -1.22 -1.14 5.60
N ILE A 93 -0.16 -0.32 5.74
CA ILE A 93 0.28 0.17 7.06
C ILE A 93 -0.76 1.09 7.68
N ARG A 94 -1.34 2.02 6.90
CA ARG A 94 -2.42 2.88 7.37
C ARG A 94 -3.62 2.06 7.85
N ASP A 95 -4.00 1.02 7.11
CA ASP A 95 -5.10 0.15 7.49
C ASP A 95 -4.82 -0.59 8.80
N GLU A 96 -3.59 -1.04 9.00
CA GLU A 96 -3.15 -1.68 10.25
C GLU A 96 -3.18 -0.70 11.43
N ILE A 97 -2.70 0.53 11.25
CA ILE A 97 -2.80 1.60 12.26
C ILE A 97 -4.28 1.87 12.60
N GLU A 98 -5.13 2.05 11.59
CA GLU A 98 -6.57 2.26 11.79
C GLU A 98 -7.22 1.08 12.53
N ARG A 99 -6.83 -0.16 12.20
CA ARG A 99 -7.31 -1.37 12.88
C ARG A 99 -6.90 -1.35 14.36
N ARG A 100 -5.64 -1.03 14.69
CA ARG A 100 -5.15 -0.96 16.07
C ARG A 100 -5.84 0.15 16.86
N VAL A 101 -6.05 1.33 16.25
CA VAL A 101 -6.79 2.44 16.86
C VAL A 101 -8.23 2.03 17.17
N ARG A 102 -8.94 1.39 16.22
CA ARG A 102 -10.30 0.87 16.45
C ARG A 102 -10.33 -0.18 17.55
N ARG A 103 -9.34 -1.06 17.60
CA ARG A 103 -9.23 -2.10 18.64
C ARG A 103 -9.00 -1.51 20.03
N ARG A 104 -8.17 -0.46 20.15
CA ARG A 104 -7.99 0.25 21.42
C ARG A 104 -9.27 0.96 21.87
N LYS A 105 -9.95 1.67 20.96
CA LYS A 105 -11.22 2.35 21.27
C LYS A 105 -12.31 1.39 21.74
N THR A 106 -12.37 0.19 21.15
CA THR A 106 -13.34 -0.85 21.57
C THR A 106 -12.99 -1.47 22.92
N VAL A 107 -11.70 -1.66 23.24
CA VAL A 107 -11.26 -2.13 24.57
C VAL A 107 -11.54 -1.07 25.64
N THR A 108 -11.28 0.21 25.38
CA THR A 108 -11.54 1.30 26.33
C THR A 108 -13.04 1.56 26.55
N ALA A 109 -13.89 1.18 25.59
CA ALA A 109 -15.34 1.33 25.68
C ALA A 109 -16.06 0.09 26.28
N ALA A 110 -15.33 -0.98 26.61
CA ALA A 110 -15.88 -2.12 27.32
C ALA A 110 -15.95 -1.78 28.84
N PRO A 111 -17.13 -1.94 29.48
CA PRO A 111 -17.34 -1.59 30.89
C PRO A 111 -16.59 -2.50 31.87
#